data_AF-A0A7C7MF02-F1
#
_entry.id   AF-A0A7C7MF02-F1
#
_cell.length_a   1.000
_cell.length_b   1.000
_cell.length_c   1.000
_cell.angle_alpha   90.00
_cell.angle_beta   90.00
_cell.angle_gamma   90.00
#
_symmetry.space_group_name_H-M   'P 1'
#
loop_
_entity.id
_entity.type
_entity.pdbx_description
1 polymer ?
#
loop_
_entity_poly.entity_id
_entity_poly.type
_entity_poly.pdbx_seq_one_letter_code
_entity_poly.pdbx_strand_id
1 'polypeptide(L)'
;MIAYLSGPIENAHNDGADWRNNITEWLETKLNHKVFNPVIETKSIIEHQNTSDFRLMKKTNPNEYKKIIRKIIKIDLDAVVHKSDYLIVKWDESVFRGGGTHGEVTMAYWLGKPVFLVNRLPIDDISSWIFSCSEHIFDNFEDLKKKLEELYC
;
A
#
# COMPACT_ATOMS: atom_id res chain seq x y z
N MET A 1 7.07 13.96 -8.01
CA MET A 1 6.37 12.70 -8.30
C MET A 1 5.41 12.35 -7.16
N ILE A 2 4.55 11.35 -7.33
CA ILE A 2 3.58 10.87 -6.34
C ILE A 2 3.80 9.38 -6.07
N ALA A 3 4.14 9.02 -4.82
CA ALA A 3 4.25 7.62 -4.39
C ALA A 3 2.91 7.09 -3.89
N TYR A 4 2.55 5.85 -4.24
CA TYR A 4 1.47 5.11 -3.56
C TYR A 4 2.06 4.16 -2.52
N LEU A 5 1.58 4.23 -1.27
CA LEU A 5 2.07 3.38 -0.17
C LEU A 5 1.21 2.13 0.01
N SER A 6 1.56 1.09 -0.75
CA SER A 6 0.88 -0.21 -0.73
C SER A 6 1.39 -1.10 0.42
N GLY A 7 0.49 -1.88 0.98
CA GLY A 7 0.80 -2.84 2.05
C GLY A 7 -0.42 -3.11 2.92
N PRO A 8 -0.42 -4.18 3.71
CA PRO A 8 -1.60 -4.59 4.47
C PRO A 8 -2.10 -3.52 5.45
N ILE A 9 -3.42 -3.48 5.62
CA ILE A 9 -4.14 -2.61 6.57
C ILE A 9 -4.92 -3.50 7.56
N GLU A 10 -5.87 -4.29 7.06
CA GLU A 10 -6.79 -5.11 7.88
C GLU A 10 -6.06 -6.02 8.88
N ASN A 11 -4.92 -6.61 8.45
CA ASN A 11 -4.15 -7.59 9.22
C ASN A 11 -2.83 -7.02 9.77
N ALA A 12 -2.56 -5.73 9.58
CA ALA A 12 -1.32 -5.10 10.03
C ALA A 12 -1.46 -4.55 11.45
N HIS A 13 -0.37 -4.57 12.21
CA HIS A 13 -0.28 -3.82 13.46
C HIS A 13 -0.45 -2.32 13.18
N ASN A 14 -1.33 -1.65 13.94
CA ASN A 14 -1.67 -0.23 13.77
C ASN A 14 -2.02 0.15 12.32
N ASP A 15 -2.69 -0.75 11.58
CA ASP A 15 -3.06 -0.57 10.16
C ASP A 15 -1.85 -0.30 9.23
N GLY A 16 -0.62 -0.54 9.72
CA GLY A 16 0.61 -0.17 9.03
C GLY A 16 0.82 1.34 8.93
N ALA A 17 0.29 2.14 9.85
CA ALA A 17 0.40 3.60 9.81
C ALA A 17 1.83 4.11 10.03
N ASP A 18 2.59 3.48 10.94
CA ASP A 18 3.88 4.01 11.41
C ASP A 18 4.91 4.14 10.28
N TRP A 19 5.10 3.07 9.50
CA TRP A 19 6.04 3.10 8.38
C TRP A 19 5.59 4.04 7.27
N ARG A 20 4.27 4.18 7.08
CA ARG A 20 3.71 5.10 6.08
C ARG A 20 3.98 6.55 6.45
N ASN A 21 3.79 6.90 7.71
CA ASN A 21 4.10 8.24 8.19
C ASN A 21 5.60 8.54 8.05
N ASN A 22 6.46 7.60 8.47
CA ASN A 22 7.90 7.78 8.36
C ASN A 22 8.38 7.95 6.91
N ILE A 23 7.91 7.11 5.98
CA ILE A 23 8.32 7.22 4.57
C ILE A 23 7.69 8.44 3.91
N THR A 24 6.49 8.88 4.33
CA THR A 24 5.86 10.10 3.81
C THR A 24 6.70 11.32 4.13
N GLU A 25 7.06 11.51 5.41
CA GLU A 25 7.92 12.62 5.83
C GLU A 25 9.24 12.63 5.08
N TRP A 26 9.87 11.46 4.92
CA TRP A 26 11.12 11.35 4.18
C TRP A 26 10.96 11.70 2.69
N LEU A 27 9.94 11.18 2.01
CA LEU A 27 9.68 11.46 0.59
C LEU A 27 9.43 12.94 0.33
N GLU A 28 8.66 13.59 1.20
CA GLU A 28 8.35 15.01 1.10
C GLU A 28 9.58 15.88 1.35
N THR A 29 10.37 15.56 2.38
CA THR A 29 11.51 16.38 2.80
C THR A 29 12.78 16.14 1.98
N LYS A 30 13.01 14.93 1.47
CA LYS A 30 14.23 14.56 0.73
C LYS A 30 14.07 14.60 -0.77
N LEU A 31 12.95 14.11 -1.29
CA LEU A 31 12.72 14.01 -2.74
C LEU A 31 11.70 15.03 -3.25
N ASN A 32 11.06 15.81 -2.37
CA ASN A 32 9.93 16.68 -2.72
C ASN A 32 8.81 15.92 -3.46
N HIS A 33 8.62 14.65 -3.07
CA HIS A 33 7.59 13.77 -3.61
C HIS A 33 6.33 13.83 -2.74
N LYS A 34 5.16 13.85 -3.39
CA LYS A 34 3.88 13.73 -2.69
C LYS A 34 3.58 12.26 -2.43
N VAL A 35 2.66 12.00 -1.51
CA VAL A 35 2.27 10.64 -1.14
C VAL A 35 0.76 10.45 -1.18
N PHE A 36 0.33 9.33 -1.74
CA PHE A 36 -0.99 8.77 -1.53
C PHE A 36 -0.92 7.69 -0.45
N ASN A 37 -1.61 7.90 0.67
CA ASN A 37 -1.64 6.99 1.81
C ASN A 37 -3.04 6.37 1.98
N PRO A 38 -3.23 5.09 1.61
CA PRO A 38 -4.53 4.42 1.66
C PRO A 38 -5.17 4.37 3.06
N VAL A 39 -4.37 4.45 4.14
CA VAL A 39 -4.87 4.46 5.52
C VAL A 39 -5.62 5.76 5.82
N ILE A 40 -5.10 6.90 5.35
CA ILE A 40 -5.72 8.22 5.56
C ILE A 40 -7.04 8.29 4.79
N GLU A 41 -7.02 7.85 3.53
CA GLU A 41 -8.21 7.84 2.66
C GLU A 41 -9.30 6.91 3.20
N THR A 42 -8.92 5.71 3.65
CA THR A 42 -9.86 4.77 4.28
C THR A 42 -10.51 5.38 5.52
N LYS A 43 -9.72 6.04 6.38
CA LYS A 43 -10.23 6.70 7.59
C LYS A 43 -11.23 7.82 7.27
N SER A 44 -10.93 8.64 6.25
CA SER A 44 -11.85 9.68 5.77
C SER A 44 -13.20 9.12 5.31
N ILE A 45 -13.19 7.99 4.59
CA ILE A 45 -14.43 7.33 4.11
C ILE A 45 -15.29 6.80 5.26
N ILE A 46 -14.66 6.33 6.33
CA ILE A 46 -15.35 5.69 7.47
C ILE A 46 -15.44 6.60 8.70
N GLU A 47 -15.11 7.89 8.60
CA GLU A 47 -15.03 8.83 9.73
C GLU A 47 -16.31 8.88 10.59
N HIS A 48 -17.47 8.64 9.97
CA HIS A 48 -18.77 8.61 10.64
C HIS A 48 -19.12 7.24 11.26
N GLN A 49 -18.21 6.27 11.22
CA GLN A 49 -18.36 4.92 11.77
C GLN A 49 -17.22 4.63 12.74
N ASN A 50 -17.52 4.03 13.89
CA ASN A 50 -16.45 3.51 14.74
C ASN A 50 -15.71 2.39 13.99
N THR A 51 -14.38 2.38 14.05
CA THR A 51 -13.54 1.41 13.34
C THR A 51 -13.78 -0.04 13.79
N SER A 52 -14.08 -0.25 15.08
CA SER A 52 -14.51 -1.55 15.63
C SER A 52 -15.82 -2.02 15.02
N ASP A 53 -16.77 -1.09 14.86
CA ASP A 53 -18.10 -1.37 14.34
C ASP A 53 -18.02 -1.64 12.83
N PHE A 54 -17.17 -0.91 12.11
CA PHE A 54 -16.93 -1.09 10.68
C PHE A 54 -16.49 -2.51 10.33
N ARG A 55 -15.49 -3.07 11.04
CA ARG A 55 -15.04 -4.45 10.76
C ARG A 55 -16.12 -5.48 11.12
N LEU A 56 -16.91 -5.22 12.16
CA LEU A 56 -18.02 -6.08 12.57
C LEU A 56 -19.15 -6.11 11.53
N MET A 57 -19.34 -5.04 10.74
CA MET A 57 -20.33 -4.98 9.66
C MET A 57 -20.17 -6.10 8.63
N LYS A 58 -18.96 -6.65 8.44
CA LYS A 58 -18.75 -7.83 7.58
C LYS A 58 -19.64 -9.01 7.99
N LYS A 59 -19.96 -9.13 9.28
CA LYS A 59 -20.86 -10.15 9.85
C LYS A 59 -22.28 -9.63 10.05
N THR A 60 -22.43 -8.41 10.58
CA THR A 60 -23.75 -7.88 10.99
C THR A 60 -24.54 -7.21 9.86
N ASN A 61 -23.85 -6.58 8.90
CA ASN A 61 -24.46 -5.94 7.73
C ASN A 61 -23.56 -6.05 6.47
N PRO A 62 -23.41 -7.28 5.92
CA PRO A 62 -22.42 -7.56 4.87
C PRO A 62 -22.67 -6.80 3.56
N ASN A 63 -23.93 -6.47 3.26
CA ASN A 63 -24.27 -5.74 2.03
C ASN A 63 -23.81 -4.27 2.11
N GLU A 64 -23.99 -3.62 3.27
CA GLU A 64 -23.50 -2.26 3.45
C GLU A 64 -21.97 -2.22 3.55
N TYR A 65 -21.38 -3.19 4.26
CA TYR A 65 -19.92 -3.36 4.31
C TYR A 65 -19.32 -3.48 2.90
N LYS A 66 -19.93 -4.30 2.02
CA LYS A 66 -19.50 -4.41 0.61
C LYS A 66 -19.57 -3.08 -0.14
N LYS A 67 -20.59 -2.24 0.09
CA LYS A 67 -20.68 -0.93 -0.58
C LYS A 67 -19.53 -0.02 -0.16
N ILE A 68 -19.19 0.01 1.12
CA ILE A 68 -18.08 0.82 1.66
C ILE A 68 -16.74 0.31 1.12
N ILE A 69 -16.49 -1.00 1.21
CA ILE A 69 -15.26 -1.60 0.68
C ILE A 69 -15.11 -1.35 -0.82
N ARG A 70 -16.20 -1.39 -1.61
CA ARG A 70 -16.14 -1.04 -3.04
C ARG A 70 -15.76 0.42 -3.30
N LYS A 71 -16.16 1.35 -2.41
CA LYS A 71 -15.71 2.76 -2.50
C LYS A 71 -14.21 2.86 -2.24
N ILE A 72 -13.71 2.17 -1.22
CA ILE A 72 -12.28 2.11 -0.89
C ILE A 72 -11.48 1.54 -2.07
N ILE A 73 -11.88 0.35 -2.58
CA ILE A 73 -11.25 -0.27 -3.76
C ILE A 73 -11.22 0.70 -4.94
N LYS A 74 -12.31 1.42 -5.22
CA LYS A 74 -12.35 2.36 -6.34
C LYS A 74 -11.35 3.50 -6.15
N ILE A 75 -11.23 4.04 -4.95
CA ILE A 75 -10.31 5.14 -4.64
C ILE A 75 -8.85 4.68 -4.72
N ASP A 76 -8.55 3.51 -4.15
CA ASP A 76 -7.20 2.93 -4.18
C ASP A 76 -6.77 2.62 -5.61
N LEU A 77 -7.62 1.94 -6.40
CA LEU A 77 -7.29 1.64 -7.80
C LEU A 77 -7.21 2.90 -8.65
N ASP A 78 -8.07 3.90 -8.44
CA ASP A 78 -7.97 5.18 -9.14
C ASP A 78 -6.65 5.89 -8.83
N ALA A 79 -6.18 5.84 -7.57
CA ALA A 79 -4.89 6.39 -7.20
C ALA A 79 -3.74 5.66 -7.87
N VAL A 80 -3.73 4.32 -7.80
CA VAL A 80 -2.71 3.49 -8.45
C VAL A 80 -2.71 3.73 -9.96
N VAL A 81 -3.86 3.82 -10.61
CA VAL A 81 -3.94 3.92 -12.08
C VAL A 81 -3.64 5.33 -12.57
N HIS A 82 -4.21 6.37 -11.96
CA HIS A 82 -4.22 7.72 -12.55
C HIS A 82 -3.38 8.75 -11.80
N LYS A 83 -3.06 8.53 -10.51
CA LYS A 83 -2.48 9.58 -9.66
C LYS A 83 -1.03 9.32 -9.28
N SER A 84 -0.66 8.06 -9.13
CA SER A 84 0.66 7.69 -8.62
C SER A 84 1.65 7.41 -9.76
N ASP A 85 2.90 7.82 -9.57
CA ASP A 85 3.98 7.60 -10.52
C ASP A 85 4.70 6.27 -10.25
N TYR A 86 4.73 5.82 -8.99
CA TYR A 86 5.35 4.57 -8.56
C TYR A 86 4.75 4.06 -7.24
N LEU A 87 5.03 2.80 -6.89
CA LEU A 87 4.57 2.16 -5.66
C LEU A 87 5.75 1.86 -4.74
N ILE A 88 5.56 2.13 -3.44
CA ILE A 88 6.37 1.56 -2.37
C ILE A 88 5.49 0.55 -1.64
N VAL A 89 5.96 -0.69 -1.56
CA VAL A 89 5.17 -1.81 -1.07
C VAL A 89 5.84 -2.41 0.15
N LYS A 90 5.17 -2.42 1.31
CA LYS A 90 5.63 -3.20 2.46
C LYS A 90 5.05 -4.61 2.38
N TRP A 91 5.93 -5.61 2.38
CA TRP A 91 5.59 -7.02 2.25
C TRP A 91 6.04 -7.81 3.48
N ASP A 92 5.07 -8.32 4.25
CA ASP A 92 5.28 -9.15 5.43
C ASP A 92 4.14 -10.19 5.55
N GLU A 93 4.13 -11.01 6.60
CA GLU A 93 3.16 -12.11 6.76
C GLU A 93 1.70 -11.65 6.71
N SER A 94 1.40 -10.38 7.01
CA SER A 94 0.03 -9.86 7.00
C SER A 94 -0.55 -9.74 5.58
N VAL A 95 0.28 -9.85 4.53
CA VAL A 95 -0.18 -9.89 3.13
C VAL A 95 -0.98 -11.15 2.82
N PHE A 96 -0.67 -12.28 3.45
CA PHE A 96 -1.26 -13.58 3.09
C PHE A 96 -2.78 -13.66 3.31
N ARG A 97 -3.33 -12.77 4.14
CA ARG A 97 -4.77 -12.68 4.41
C ARG A 97 -5.45 -11.50 3.71
N GLY A 98 -4.73 -10.79 2.83
CA GLY A 98 -5.20 -9.58 2.15
C GLY A 98 -5.17 -9.70 0.63
N GLY A 99 -6.21 -9.20 -0.04
CA GLY A 99 -6.26 -9.12 -1.51
C GLY A 99 -5.81 -7.79 -2.11
N GLY A 100 -5.82 -6.70 -1.32
CA GLY A 100 -5.57 -5.33 -1.82
C GLY A 100 -4.16 -5.14 -2.39
N THR A 101 -3.14 -5.34 -1.55
CA THR A 101 -1.72 -5.19 -1.94
C THR A 101 -1.35 -6.05 -3.15
N HIS A 102 -1.85 -7.30 -3.23
CA HIS A 102 -1.64 -8.17 -4.39
C HIS A 102 -2.21 -7.55 -5.69
N GLY A 103 -3.43 -7.01 -5.63
CA GLY A 103 -4.08 -6.37 -6.76
C GLY A 103 -3.40 -5.07 -7.18
N GLU A 104 -3.01 -4.24 -6.20
CA GLU A 104 -2.31 -2.96 -6.43
C GLU A 104 -0.96 -3.17 -7.13
N VAL A 105 -0.15 -4.12 -6.65
CA VAL A 105 1.15 -4.46 -7.24
C VAL A 105 1.00 -4.94 -8.68
N THR A 106 0.06 -5.86 -8.92
CA THR A 106 -0.19 -6.39 -10.26
C THR A 106 -0.66 -5.30 -11.22
N MET A 107 -1.54 -4.42 -10.76
CA MET A 107 -2.05 -3.30 -11.56
C MET A 107 -0.94 -2.30 -11.91
N ALA A 108 -0.10 -1.96 -10.94
CA ALA A 108 1.03 -1.06 -11.17
C ALA A 108 2.01 -1.61 -12.21
N TYR A 109 2.39 -2.89 -12.07
CA TYR A 109 3.23 -3.58 -13.04
C TYR A 109 2.61 -3.57 -14.45
N TRP A 110 1.33 -3.92 -14.55
CA TRP A 110 0.61 -3.93 -15.84
C TRP A 110 0.61 -2.56 -16.53
N LEU A 111 0.61 -1.48 -15.75
CA LEU A 111 0.65 -0.09 -16.23
C LEU A 111 2.07 0.44 -16.44
N GLY A 112 3.11 -0.38 -16.25
CA GLY A 112 4.51 0.02 -16.39
C GLY A 112 4.99 0.98 -15.30
N LYS A 113 4.34 0.99 -14.13
CA LYS A 113 4.75 1.82 -12.99
C LYS A 113 5.79 1.08 -12.14
N PRO A 114 6.91 1.73 -11.76
CA PRO A 114 7.91 1.12 -10.89
C PRO A 114 7.30 0.64 -9.57
N VAL A 115 7.65 -0.58 -9.17
CA VAL A 115 7.24 -1.19 -7.90
C VAL A 115 8.48 -1.48 -7.08
N PHE A 116 8.61 -0.78 -5.94
CA PHE A 116 9.69 -0.98 -4.98
C PHE A 116 9.17 -1.76 -3.77
N LEU A 117 9.61 -3.01 -3.64
CA LEU A 117 9.15 -3.93 -2.61
C LEU A 117 10.11 -3.93 -1.41
N VAL A 118 9.61 -3.60 -0.22
CA VAL A 118 10.33 -3.79 1.04
C VAL A 118 9.83 -5.09 1.68
N ASN A 119 10.62 -6.14 1.54
CA ASN A 119 10.26 -7.50 1.93
C ASN A 119 10.80 -7.86 3.32
N ARG A 120 9.97 -8.54 4.10
CA ARG A 120 10.29 -9.08 5.44
C ARG A 120 10.07 -10.59 5.55
N LEU A 121 9.77 -11.24 4.44
CA LEU A 121 9.59 -12.69 4.35
C LEU A 121 10.85 -13.37 3.79
N PRO A 122 11.06 -14.67 4.03
CA PRO A 122 11.95 -15.47 3.20
C PRO A 122 11.61 -15.29 1.71
N ILE A 123 12.63 -15.27 0.85
CA ILE A 123 12.42 -15.03 -0.59
C ILE A 123 11.52 -16.10 -1.23
N ASP A 124 11.61 -17.34 -0.74
CA ASP A 124 10.81 -18.48 -1.19
C ASP A 124 9.32 -18.35 -0.83
N ASP A 125 8.98 -17.49 0.13
CA ASP A 125 7.60 -17.20 0.54
C ASP A 125 6.96 -16.06 -0.29
N ILE A 126 7.76 -15.35 -1.11
CA ILE A 126 7.22 -14.40 -2.08
C ILE A 126 6.79 -15.18 -3.31
N SER A 127 5.50 -15.09 -3.67
CA SER A 127 5.01 -15.70 -4.91
C SER A 127 5.80 -15.18 -6.12
N SER A 128 6.09 -16.06 -7.09
CA SER A 128 6.79 -15.69 -8.33
C SER A 128 6.09 -14.54 -9.07
N TRP A 129 4.76 -14.45 -8.93
CA TRP A 129 3.97 -13.35 -9.48
C TRP A 129 4.38 -12.00 -8.90
N ILE A 130 4.34 -11.85 -7.57
CA ILE A 130 4.69 -10.59 -6.87
C ILE A 130 6.17 -10.27 -7.01
N PHE A 131 7.02 -11.29 -6.93
CA PHE A 131 8.45 -11.14 -7.17
C PHE A 131 8.71 -10.51 -8.55
N SER A 132 8.05 -11.02 -9.59
CA SER A 132 8.25 -10.55 -10.97
C SER A 132 7.59 -9.19 -11.27
N CYS A 133 6.58 -8.79 -10.48
CA CYS A 133 6.00 -7.45 -10.58
C CYS A 133 6.89 -6.36 -9.96
N SER A 134 7.89 -6.73 -9.16
CA SER A 134 8.73 -5.79 -8.43
C SER A 134 9.98 -5.44 -9.25
N GLU A 135 10.28 -4.16 -9.38
CA GLU A 135 11.48 -3.68 -10.08
C GLU A 135 12.73 -3.80 -9.18
N HIS A 136 12.54 -3.50 -7.89
CA HIS A 136 13.56 -3.71 -6.88
C HIS A 136 12.94 -4.29 -5.60
N ILE A 137 13.71 -5.14 -4.93
CA ILE A 137 13.35 -5.75 -3.65
C ILE A 137 14.43 -5.40 -2.62
N PHE A 138 14.00 -4.96 -1.44
CA PHE A 138 14.87 -4.51 -0.35
C PHE A 138 14.49 -5.21 0.96
N ASP A 139 15.47 -5.44 1.83
CA ASP A 139 15.23 -6.02 3.17
C ASP A 139 14.73 -4.98 4.20
N ASN A 140 14.92 -3.70 3.89
CA ASN A 140 14.61 -2.58 4.78
C ASN A 140 14.37 -1.27 4.01
N PHE A 141 13.77 -0.30 4.69
CA PHE A 141 13.45 1.01 4.12
C PHE A 141 14.69 1.89 3.89
N GLU A 142 15.81 1.67 4.58
CA GLU A 142 17.00 2.49 4.37
C GLU A 142 17.67 2.19 3.03
N ASP A 143 17.72 0.93 2.62
CA ASP A 143 18.24 0.57 1.30
C ASP A 143 17.29 1.00 0.17
N LEU A 144 15.98 0.96 0.40
CA LEU A 144 15.00 1.60 -0.48
C LEU A 144 15.31 3.09 -0.64
N LYS A 145 15.47 3.83 0.47
CA LYS A 145 15.72 5.28 0.48
C LYS A 145 16.96 5.64 -0.34
N LYS A 146 18.07 4.93 -0.12
CA LYS A 146 19.31 5.11 -0.91
C LYS A 146 19.03 4.93 -2.40
N LYS A 147 18.28 3.89 -2.78
CA LYS A 147 17.97 3.64 -4.18
C LYS A 147 17.10 4.75 -4.80
N LEU A 148 16.13 5.26 -4.05
CA LEU A 148 15.27 6.35 -4.53
C LEU A 148 16.06 7.67 -4.66
N GLU A 149 17.02 7.94 -3.78
CA GLU A 149 17.93 9.08 -3.94
C GLU A 149 18.76 8.95 -5.23
N GLU A 150 19.33 7.79 -5.53
CA GLU A 150 20.07 7.57 -6.79
C GLU A 150 19.22 7.81 -8.05
N LEU A 151 17.93 7.53 -7.99
CA LEU A 151 17.02 7.63 -9.13
C LEU A 151 16.43 9.03 -9.32
N TYR A 152 16.29 9.79 -8.24
CA TYR A 152 15.45 11.00 -8.22
C TYR A 152 16.11 12.25 -7.62
N CYS A 153 17.33 12.17 -7.09
CA CYS A 153 18.15 13.34 -6.71
C CYS A 153 19.18 13.66 -7.80
#